data_AF-A0A0D7AWX5-F1
#
_entry.id   AF-A0A0D7AWX5-F1
#
_cell.length_a   1.000
_cell.length_b   1.000
_cell.length_c   1.000
_cell.angle_alpha   90.00
_cell.angle_beta   90.00
_cell.angle_gamma   90.00
#
_symmetry.space_group_name_H-M   'P 1'
#
loop_
_entity.id
_entity.type
_entity.pdbx_description
1 polymer ?
#
loop_
_entity_poly.entity_id
_entity_poly.type
_entity_poly.pdbx_seq_one_letter_code
_entity_poly.pdbx_strand_id
1 'polypeptide(L)'
;AYDVWCQYVKNLRKRIIPDKLPDIPADDKFWGLLDRVQGGIPSLHVEGHVPDCKAVYSFAHLKHTGLTPTENVETPWVETKKLGGSIKHENHGARQDSLDTNFAYWNYLK
;
A
#
# COMPACT_ATOMS: atom_id res chain seq x y z
N ALA A 1 -5.06 0.97 -3.54
CA ALA A 1 -3.86 1.21 -4.37
C ALA A 1 -3.37 -0.13 -4.88
N TYR A 2 -2.99 -0.24 -6.16
CA TYR A 2 -2.42 -1.49 -6.69
C TYR A 2 -1.42 -1.17 -7.80
N ASP A 3 -0.22 -1.73 -7.73
CA ASP A 3 0.89 -1.34 -8.59
C ASP A 3 0.58 -1.53 -10.07
N VAL A 4 -0.11 -2.63 -10.40
CA VAL A 4 -0.51 -2.94 -11.77
C VAL A 4 -1.97 -2.61 -12.05
N TRP A 5 -2.55 -1.62 -11.34
CA TRP A 5 -3.95 -1.22 -11.52
C TRP A 5 -4.32 -0.93 -12.98
N CYS A 6 -3.44 -0.24 -13.72
CA CYS A 6 -3.66 0.10 -15.13
C CYS A 6 -3.82 -1.12 -16.05
N GLN A 7 -3.23 -2.26 -15.69
CA GLN A 7 -3.39 -3.53 -16.40
C GLN A 7 -4.57 -4.32 -15.85
N TYR A 8 -4.75 -4.27 -14.53
CA TYR A 8 -5.79 -5.00 -13.83
C TYR A 8 -7.18 -4.53 -14.28
N VAL A 9 -7.44 -3.21 -14.26
CA VAL A 9 -8.77 -2.65 -14.53
C VAL A 9 -9.31 -3.01 -15.91
N LYS A 10 -8.43 -3.18 -16.92
CA LYS A 10 -8.80 -3.54 -18.30
C LYS A 10 -9.61 -4.83 -18.41
N ASN A 11 -9.38 -5.77 -17.50
CA ASN A 11 -10.06 -7.06 -17.49
C ASN A 11 -10.91 -7.27 -16.22
N LEU A 12 -11.15 -6.23 -15.40
CA LEU A 12 -11.87 -6.35 -14.14
C LEU A 12 -13.26 -6.99 -14.34
N ARG A 13 -14.04 -6.47 -15.28
CA ARG A 13 -15.36 -7.01 -15.63
C ARG A 13 -15.32 -8.47 -16.09
N LYS A 14 -14.27 -8.88 -16.82
CA LYS A 14 -14.10 -10.26 -17.30
C LYS A 14 -13.66 -11.23 -16.20
N ARG A 15 -13.02 -10.71 -15.15
CA ARG A 15 -12.61 -11.51 -13.98
C ARG A 15 -13.77 -11.74 -13.03
N ILE A 16 -14.61 -10.72 -12.87
CA ILE A 16 -15.83 -10.78 -12.07
C ILE A 16 -16.95 -11.27 -12.99
N ILE A 17 -16.90 -12.55 -13.37
CA ILE A 17 -18.00 -13.21 -14.08
C ILE A 17 -18.71 -14.19 -13.14
N PRO A 18 -20.04 -14.35 -13.28
CA PRO A 18 -20.82 -15.23 -12.41
C PRO A 18 -20.25 -16.65 -12.31
N ASP A 19 -19.72 -17.21 -13.40
CA ASP A 19 -19.16 -18.57 -13.43
C ASP A 19 -17.92 -18.75 -12.54
N LYS A 20 -17.16 -17.68 -12.28
CA LYS A 20 -15.95 -17.72 -11.44
C LYS A 20 -16.23 -17.29 -10.00
N LEU A 21 -17.30 -16.51 -9.80
CA LEU A 21 -17.66 -15.91 -8.52
C LEU A 21 -19.19 -16.00 -8.36
N PRO A 22 -19.73 -17.20 -8.10
CA PRO A 22 -21.17 -17.45 -8.08
C PRO A 22 -21.89 -16.74 -6.94
N ASP A 23 -21.17 -16.40 -5.86
CA ASP A 23 -21.72 -15.70 -4.69
C ASP A 23 -21.85 -14.18 -4.89
N ILE A 24 -21.36 -13.65 -6.02
CA ILE A 24 -21.46 -12.22 -6.31
C ILE A 24 -22.83 -11.92 -6.94
N PRO A 25 -23.61 -10.97 -6.37
CA PRO A 25 -24.85 -10.51 -6.99
C PRO A 25 -24.53 -9.92 -8.37
N ALA A 26 -24.97 -10.56 -9.45
CA ALA A 26 -24.72 -10.09 -10.82
C ALA A 26 -25.85 -9.19 -11.33
N ASP A 27 -26.48 -8.42 -10.43
CA ASP A 27 -27.59 -7.52 -10.75
C ASP A 27 -27.10 -6.16 -11.28
N ASP A 28 -28.01 -5.38 -11.87
CA ASP A 28 -27.68 -4.07 -12.46
C ASP A 28 -27.09 -3.10 -11.43
N LYS A 29 -27.48 -3.24 -10.16
CA LYS A 29 -26.95 -2.44 -9.06
C LYS A 29 -25.48 -2.75 -8.82
N PHE A 30 -25.10 -4.02 -8.77
CA PHE A 30 -23.70 -4.43 -8.64
C PHE A 30 -22.86 -3.95 -9.81
N TRP A 31 -23.33 -4.13 -11.05
CA TRP A 31 -22.61 -3.67 -12.23
C TRP A 31 -22.43 -2.14 -12.24
N GLY A 32 -23.48 -1.40 -11.86
CA GLY A 32 -23.41 0.05 -11.71
C GLY A 32 -22.44 0.52 -10.62
N LEU A 33 -22.20 -0.28 -9.59
CA LEU A 33 -21.14 -0.03 -8.59
C LEU A 33 -19.76 -0.36 -9.16
N LEU A 34 -19.62 -1.47 -9.88
CA LEU A 34 -18.35 -1.91 -10.44
C LEU A 34 -17.79 -0.90 -11.45
N ASP A 35 -18.64 -0.31 -12.28
CA ASP A 35 -18.25 0.70 -13.27
C ASP A 35 -17.75 2.02 -12.62
N ARG A 36 -18.08 2.23 -11.34
CA ARG A 36 -17.62 3.40 -10.56
C ARG A 36 -16.32 3.14 -9.81
N VAL A 37 -15.80 1.91 -9.83
CA VAL A 37 -14.56 1.58 -9.13
C VAL A 37 -13.41 2.34 -9.76
N GLN A 38 -12.83 3.23 -8.96
CA GLN A 38 -11.60 3.92 -9.26
C GLN A 38 -10.47 3.28 -8.48
N GLY A 39 -9.29 3.25 -9.09
CA GLY A 39 -8.07 2.83 -8.43
C GLY A 39 -6.91 3.68 -8.93
N GLY A 40 -5.87 3.73 -8.11
CA GLY A 40 -4.65 4.43 -8.42
C GLY A 40 -3.42 3.58 -8.12
N ILE A 41 -2.32 4.01 -8.69
CA ILE A 41 -1.01 3.40 -8.57
C ILE A 41 -0.23 4.22 -7.54
N PRO A 42 0.44 3.59 -6.55
CA PRO A 42 1.25 4.32 -5.58
C PRO A 42 2.23 5.30 -6.23
N SER A 43 2.44 6.44 -5.57
CA SER A 43 3.19 7.56 -6.14
C SER A 43 4.61 7.18 -6.58
N LEU A 44 5.26 6.25 -5.87
CA LEU A 44 6.57 5.73 -6.30
C LEU A 44 6.45 4.80 -7.51
N HIS A 45 5.46 3.91 -7.52
CA HIS A 45 5.31 2.90 -8.57
C HIS A 45 4.82 3.49 -9.90
N VAL A 46 3.97 4.53 -9.86
CA VAL A 46 3.46 5.17 -11.08
C VAL A 46 4.58 5.81 -11.91
N GLU A 47 5.71 6.14 -11.28
CA GLU A 47 6.88 6.67 -11.99
C GLU A 47 7.49 5.68 -12.99
N GLY A 48 7.39 4.37 -12.71
CA GLY A 48 7.84 3.29 -13.60
C GLY A 48 6.86 2.94 -14.72
N HIS A 49 5.71 3.62 -14.80
CA HIS A 49 4.70 3.36 -15.82
C HIS A 49 4.79 4.35 -17.00
N VAL A 50 4.13 4.00 -18.11
CA VAL A 50 3.99 4.88 -19.28
C VAL A 50 3.31 6.22 -18.91
N PRO A 51 3.59 7.32 -19.62
CA PRO A 51 3.09 8.66 -19.27
C PRO A 51 1.57 8.73 -19.04
N ASP A 52 0.79 8.04 -19.87
CA ASP A 52 -0.68 7.99 -19.73
C ASP A 52 -1.13 7.46 -18.37
N CYS A 53 -0.38 6.51 -17.79
CA CYS A 53 -0.69 6.00 -16.45
C CYS A 53 -0.48 7.05 -15.37
N LYS A 54 0.50 7.94 -15.52
CA LYS A 54 0.74 9.04 -14.58
C LYS A 54 -0.44 10.01 -14.58
N ALA A 55 -0.92 10.38 -15.77
CA ALA A 55 -2.06 11.28 -15.92
C ALA A 55 -3.37 10.69 -15.35
N VAL A 56 -3.60 9.38 -15.53
CA VAL A 56 -4.89 8.75 -15.19
C VAL A 56 -4.92 8.17 -13.77
N TYR A 57 -3.80 7.59 -13.30
CA TYR A 57 -3.79 6.76 -12.08
C TYR A 57 -2.91 7.30 -10.95
N SER A 58 -2.26 8.45 -11.14
CA SER A 58 -1.54 9.12 -10.05
C SER A 58 -2.50 9.59 -8.97
N PHE A 59 -2.17 9.31 -7.71
CA PHE A 59 -2.95 9.80 -6.57
C PHE A 59 -3.01 11.32 -6.46
N ALA A 60 -2.08 12.04 -7.11
CA ALA A 60 -2.11 13.50 -7.19
C ALA A 60 -3.28 14.03 -8.05
N HIS A 61 -3.88 13.19 -8.88
CA HIS A 61 -4.95 13.58 -9.82
C HIS A 61 -6.29 12.92 -9.51
N LEU A 62 -6.31 11.92 -8.63
CA LEU A 62 -7.52 11.23 -8.22
C LEU A 62 -8.25 12.00 -7.12
N LYS A 63 -9.59 11.91 -7.13
CA LYS A 63 -10.42 12.46 -6.06
C LYS A 63 -10.47 11.48 -4.89
N HIS A 64 -10.75 12.00 -3.69
CA HIS A 64 -10.94 11.20 -2.48
C HIS A 64 -9.71 10.37 -2.09
N THR A 65 -8.52 10.84 -2.45
CA THR A 65 -7.23 10.25 -2.07
C THR A 65 -6.56 11.11 -1.00
N GLY A 66 -6.02 10.45 0.02
CA GLY A 66 -5.16 11.08 1.01
C GLY A 66 -3.69 10.91 0.63
N LEU A 67 -2.85 11.86 1.03
CA LEU A 67 -1.41 11.69 1.00
C LEU A 67 -0.97 11.05 2.32
N THR A 68 -0.60 9.78 2.25
CA THR A 68 0.00 9.08 3.39
C THR A 68 1.50 8.93 3.10
N PRO A 69 2.39 9.33 4.02
CA PRO A 69 3.81 9.10 3.85
C PRO A 69 4.13 7.62 4.12
N THR A 70 3.80 6.74 3.17
CA THR A 70 3.97 5.28 3.30
C THR A 70 5.43 4.86 3.34
N GLU A 71 6.33 5.66 2.78
CA GLU A 71 7.78 5.44 2.85
C GLU A 71 8.36 5.69 4.26
N ASN A 72 7.59 6.35 5.15
CA ASN A 72 8.05 6.57 6.53
C ASN A 72 8.26 5.27 7.31
N VAL A 73 7.71 4.13 6.85
CA VAL A 73 7.99 2.82 7.48
C VAL A 73 9.47 2.44 7.37
N GLU A 74 10.19 2.94 6.36
CA GLU A 74 11.62 2.70 6.17
C GLU A 74 12.49 3.82 6.77
N THR A 75 11.92 4.98 7.10
CA THR A 75 12.65 6.06 7.78
C THR A 75 13.30 5.67 9.12
N PRO A 76 12.75 4.77 9.96
CA PRO A 76 13.47 4.32 11.16
C PRO A 76 14.66 3.42 10.85
N TRP A 77 14.85 2.94 9.61
CA TRP A 77 15.90 1.98 9.26
C TRP A 77 17.31 2.46 9.62
N VAL A 78 17.60 3.75 9.44
CA VAL A 78 18.91 4.34 9.80
C VAL A 78 19.12 4.30 11.32
N GLU A 79 18.10 4.62 12.10
CA GLU A 79 18.19 4.66 13.57
C GLU A 79 18.21 3.25 14.17
N THR A 80 17.38 2.34 13.66
CA THR A 80 17.35 0.94 14.11
C THR A 80 18.65 0.20 13.78
N LYS A 81 19.30 0.56 12.67
CA LYS A 81 20.62 0.00 12.31
C LYS A 81 21.69 0.37 13.33
N LYS A 82 21.62 1.54 13.98
CA LYS A 82 22.55 1.94 15.04
C LYS A 82 22.42 1.04 16.28
N LEU A 83 21.21 0.56 16.59
CA LEU A 83 20.96 -0.38 17.69
C LEU A 83 21.59 -1.75 17.46
N GLY A 84 21.79 -2.16 16.20
CA GLY A 84 22.32 -3.48 15.86
C GLY A 84 23.65 -3.82 16.54
N GLY A 85 24.50 -2.82 16.80
CA GLY A 85 25.77 -3.01 17.50
C GLY A 85 25.64 -3.36 18.98
N SER A 86 24.69 -2.75 19.69
CA SER A 86 24.46 -2.98 21.13
C SER A 86 23.64 -4.24 21.38
N ILE A 87 22.58 -4.45 20.61
CA ILE A 87 21.62 -5.53 20.86
C ILE A 87 22.10 -6.91 20.42
N LYS A 88 23.18 -7.01 19.64
CA LYS A 88 23.72 -8.30 19.17
C LYS A 88 24.35 -9.15 20.29
N HIS A 89 24.69 -8.54 21.42
CA HIS A 89 25.26 -9.21 22.58
C HIS A 89 24.22 -9.47 23.68
N GLU A 90 22.99 -9.01 23.49
CA GLU A 90 21.89 -9.19 24.44
C GLU A 90 21.30 -10.60 24.30
N ASN A 91 20.79 -11.13 25.42
CA ASN A 91 19.98 -12.36 25.36
C ASN A 91 18.65 -12.09 24.64
N HIS A 92 17.92 -13.16 24.29
CA HIS A 92 16.72 -13.03 23.47
C HIS A 92 15.65 -12.08 24.07
N GLY A 93 15.40 -12.16 25.37
CA GLY A 93 14.43 -11.31 26.05
C GLY A 93 14.87 -9.85 26.09
N ALA A 94 16.09 -9.61 26.56
CA ALA A 94 16.67 -8.27 26.63
C ALA A 94 16.70 -7.59 25.25
N ARG A 95 17.04 -8.33 24.20
CA ARG A 95 17.04 -7.82 22.82
C ARG A 95 15.66 -7.36 22.38
N GLN A 96 14.62 -8.10 22.74
CA GLN A 96 13.24 -7.74 22.41
C GLN A 96 12.81 -6.49 23.19
N ASP A 97 13.07 -6.44 24.49
CA ASP A 97 12.74 -5.27 25.33
C ASP A 97 13.45 -4.00 24.84
N SER A 98 14.73 -4.11 24.46
CA SER A 98 15.52 -3.04 23.86
C SER A 98 14.90 -2.52 22.56
N LEU A 99 14.51 -3.44 21.66
CA LEU A 99 13.87 -3.08 20.39
C LEU A 99 12.53 -2.37 20.64
N ASP A 100 11.65 -2.96 21.44
CA ASP A 100 10.32 -2.42 21.72
C ASP A 100 10.41 -1.03 22.38
N THR A 101 11.33 -0.85 23.33
CA THR A 101 11.57 0.45 23.99
C THR A 101 12.01 1.52 22.98
N ASN A 102 12.96 1.20 22.10
CA ASN A 102 13.47 2.15 21.11
C ASN A 102 12.41 2.48 20.05
N PHE A 103 11.63 1.50 19.60
CA PHE A 103 10.52 1.73 18.67
C PHE A 103 9.40 2.54 19.30
N ALA A 104 9.04 2.27 20.55
CA ALA A 104 8.03 3.04 21.29
C ALA A 104 8.48 4.49 21.49
N TYR A 105 9.73 4.72 21.87
CA TYR A 105 10.30 6.06 21.97
C TYR A 105 10.32 6.80 20.63
N TRP A 106 10.70 6.11 19.55
CA TRP A 106 10.67 6.70 18.22
C TRP A 106 9.26 7.09 17.80
N ASN A 107 8.26 6.23 18.05
CA ASN A 107 6.85 6.52 17.79
C ASN A 107 6.33 7.71 18.62
N TYR A 108 6.79 7.87 19.86
CA TYR A 108 6.41 9.02 20.70
C TYR A 108 6.91 10.36 20.14
N LEU A 109 8.03 10.37 19.41
CA LEU A 109 8.60 11.58 18.79
C LEU A 109 7.96 11.96 17.44
N LYS A 110 6.97 11.22 16.96
CA LYS A 110 6.29 11.43 15.67
C LYS A 110 4.85 11.83 15.87
#